data_AF-A0A9E1N5L5-F1
#
_entry.id   AF-A0A9E1N5L5-F1
#
_cell.length_a   1.000
_cell.length_b   1.000
_cell.length_c   1.000
_cell.angle_alpha   90.00
_cell.angle_beta   90.00
_cell.angle_gamma   90.00
#
_symmetry.space_group_name_H-M   'P 1'
#
loop_
_entity.id
_entity.type
_entity.pdbx_description
1 polymer ?
#
loop_
_entity_poly.entity_id
_entity_poly.type
_entity_poly.pdbx_seq_one_letter_code
_entity_poly.pdbx_strand_id
1 'polypeptide(L)'
;MDTTISADTTNQQDIDTANVDLINNATIDFSTASNAILLNSTTSGNTITNNAGGTISAGRQAIGLATNSGGTINNSGTITLTGTTTAAVIQINNSTGVTINNNAGGVISGPTSTVVIRLDSGDTLVNSGSIINTDTGQSFRFAGNNSTVTLKEGSIVVGTIQVNGGTTGSTLKIEQGFGQAYFYDITTLGTLTLEDLSGNTVVQGSAGSVGLGAQESVDELLGLRAFNLRSALKRYSAAPAIFKEDKLWAEPFSYYSKRGTNSSVLGYENYGYGINFIYPLKQHKLDLIFTIEKSELEIDRNHDVSRTHLLAGVNATDFADLGDWKASGFFVAGTSWHNGTRDIFTNTTSSGKDNITANCNSKEIITGAHISKTFHPDSNQRNTWKTELGFTFGYSFIED
;
A
#
# COMPACT_ATOMS: atom_id res chain seq x y z
N MET A 1 -7.91 -35.86 -27.88
CA MET A 1 -6.68 -36.52 -27.39
C MET A 1 -5.81 -35.43 -26.82
N ASP A 2 -5.22 -35.66 -25.65
CA ASP A 2 -4.36 -34.67 -25.03
C ASP A 2 -3.17 -34.35 -25.92
N THR A 3 -2.76 -33.08 -25.94
CA THR A 3 -1.75 -32.56 -26.85
C THR A 3 -0.68 -31.83 -26.06
N THR A 4 0.58 -32.19 -26.26
CA THR A 4 1.72 -31.45 -25.70
C THR A 4 2.53 -30.82 -26.83
N ILE A 5 2.59 -29.48 -26.84
CA ILE A 5 3.41 -28.71 -27.77
C ILE A 5 4.79 -28.50 -27.13
N SER A 6 5.80 -29.15 -27.71
CA SER A 6 7.20 -29.11 -27.23
C SER A 6 8.18 -28.49 -28.22
N ALA A 7 7.68 -28.02 -29.36
CA ALA A 7 8.44 -27.32 -30.38
C ALA A 7 7.57 -26.21 -30.97
N ASP A 8 8.22 -25.16 -31.49
CA ASP A 8 7.51 -24.03 -32.07
C ASP A 8 6.61 -24.46 -33.23
N THR A 9 5.43 -23.87 -33.31
CA THR A 9 4.42 -24.20 -34.31
C THR A 9 3.67 -22.96 -34.75
N THR A 10 3.31 -22.94 -36.03
CA THR A 10 2.45 -21.93 -36.64
C THR A 10 1.09 -22.51 -37.03
N ASN A 11 0.73 -23.67 -36.47
CA ASN A 11 -0.56 -24.29 -36.71
C ASN A 11 -1.56 -23.85 -35.64
N GLN A 12 -2.80 -23.58 -36.05
CA GLN A 12 -3.93 -23.47 -35.14
C GLN A 12 -4.10 -24.80 -34.38
N GLN A 13 -4.40 -24.71 -33.10
CA GLN A 13 -4.73 -25.84 -32.24
C GLN A 13 -6.26 -25.87 -32.06
N ASP A 14 -6.92 -26.77 -32.78
CA ASP A 14 -8.36 -26.98 -32.67
C ASP A 14 -8.66 -28.04 -31.61
N ILE A 15 -9.55 -27.70 -30.67
CA ILE A 15 -10.08 -28.61 -29.67
C ILE A 15 -11.59 -28.73 -29.92
N ASP A 16 -12.00 -29.89 -30.41
CA ASP A 16 -13.37 -30.20 -30.86
C ASP A 16 -14.08 -31.23 -29.98
N THR A 17 -13.41 -31.71 -28.93
CA THR A 17 -13.86 -32.75 -28.01
C THR A 17 -13.72 -32.28 -26.56
N ALA A 18 -14.52 -32.88 -25.66
CA ALA A 18 -14.52 -32.56 -24.23
C ALA A 18 -13.39 -33.28 -23.48
N ASN A 19 -12.99 -32.71 -22.34
CA ASN A 19 -11.94 -33.21 -21.44
C ASN A 19 -10.60 -33.42 -22.15
N VAL A 20 -10.19 -32.44 -22.95
CA VAL A 20 -8.87 -32.42 -23.60
C VAL A 20 -7.92 -31.53 -22.82
N ASP A 21 -6.72 -32.06 -22.56
CA ASP A 21 -5.61 -31.27 -22.01
C ASP A 21 -4.65 -30.86 -23.13
N LEU A 22 -4.47 -29.54 -23.30
CA LEU A 22 -3.43 -28.95 -24.14
C LEU A 22 -2.35 -28.33 -23.25
N ILE A 23 -1.12 -28.84 -23.36
CA ILE A 23 0.05 -28.35 -22.61
C ILE A 23 1.02 -27.70 -23.60
N ASN A 24 1.34 -26.42 -23.40
CA ASN A 24 2.30 -25.69 -24.20
C ASN A 24 3.59 -25.41 -23.42
N ASN A 25 4.72 -25.86 -23.98
CA ASN A 25 6.09 -25.60 -23.50
C ASN A 25 6.92 -24.79 -24.51
N ALA A 26 6.33 -24.38 -25.64
CA ALA A 26 7.04 -23.73 -26.75
C ALA A 26 6.25 -22.52 -27.29
N THR A 27 6.57 -22.06 -28.49
CA THR A 27 5.86 -20.97 -29.15
C THR A 27 4.78 -21.50 -30.09
N ILE A 28 3.52 -21.20 -29.80
CA ILE A 28 2.41 -21.28 -30.75
C ILE A 28 2.23 -19.88 -31.32
N ASP A 29 2.71 -19.61 -32.54
CA ASP A 29 2.54 -18.31 -33.20
C ASP A 29 1.64 -18.43 -34.43
N PHE A 30 0.37 -18.09 -34.23
CA PHE A 30 -0.62 -18.05 -35.29
C PHE A 30 -0.97 -16.61 -35.68
N SER A 31 0.04 -15.87 -36.14
CA SER A 31 -0.05 -14.46 -36.54
C SER A 31 -0.97 -14.18 -37.75
N THR A 32 -1.61 -15.20 -38.33
CA THR A 32 -2.68 -15.02 -39.32
C THR A 32 -3.96 -14.46 -38.67
N ALA A 33 -4.93 -14.00 -39.46
CA ALA A 33 -6.17 -13.35 -38.98
C ALA A 33 -7.17 -14.31 -38.27
N SER A 34 -6.68 -15.33 -37.55
CA SER A 34 -7.47 -16.32 -36.84
C SER A 34 -6.90 -16.62 -35.44
N ASN A 35 -7.27 -17.75 -34.84
CA ASN A 35 -7.04 -18.04 -33.43
C ASN A 35 -5.88 -19.02 -33.23
N ALA A 36 -4.98 -18.81 -32.27
CA ALA A 36 -3.92 -19.78 -32.02
C ALA A 36 -4.46 -21.07 -31.40
N ILE A 37 -5.33 -20.94 -30.40
CA ILE A 37 -6.11 -22.05 -29.85
C ILE A 37 -7.59 -21.75 -30.03
N LEU A 38 -8.33 -22.69 -30.60
CA LEU A 38 -9.76 -22.57 -30.83
C LEU A 38 -10.51 -23.77 -30.27
N LEU A 39 -11.45 -23.51 -29.38
CA LEU A 39 -12.45 -24.49 -28.96
C LEU A 39 -13.70 -24.24 -29.82
N ASN A 40 -13.84 -25.01 -30.91
CA ASN A 40 -14.78 -24.71 -32.00
C ASN A 40 -16.15 -25.41 -31.91
N SER A 41 -16.34 -26.30 -30.93
CA SER A 41 -17.59 -27.05 -30.74
C SER A 41 -18.13 -26.90 -29.32
N THR A 42 -19.33 -27.43 -29.07
CA THR A 42 -19.89 -27.53 -27.71
C THR A 42 -19.08 -28.53 -26.89
N THR A 43 -18.05 -28.05 -26.20
CA THR A 43 -17.18 -28.89 -25.36
C THR A 43 -17.25 -28.49 -23.89
N SER A 44 -16.68 -29.33 -23.03
CA SER A 44 -16.63 -29.12 -21.59
C SER A 44 -15.36 -29.70 -21.00
N GLY A 45 -14.93 -29.14 -19.87
CA GLY A 45 -13.83 -29.72 -19.06
C GLY A 45 -12.44 -29.68 -19.70
N ASN A 46 -12.21 -28.86 -20.74
CA ASN A 46 -10.91 -28.77 -21.39
C ASN A 46 -9.92 -27.95 -20.56
N THR A 47 -8.66 -28.36 -20.54
CA THR A 47 -7.58 -27.62 -19.86
C THR A 47 -6.56 -27.13 -20.87
N ILE A 48 -6.25 -25.83 -20.84
CA ILE A 48 -5.11 -25.25 -21.55
C ILE A 48 -4.09 -24.85 -20.50
N THR A 49 -2.88 -25.38 -20.59
CA THR A 49 -1.76 -25.02 -19.73
C THR A 49 -0.63 -24.44 -20.56
N ASN A 50 -0.37 -23.15 -20.40
CA ASN A 50 0.80 -22.48 -20.95
C ASN A 50 1.88 -22.38 -19.88
N ASN A 51 2.90 -23.23 -19.97
CA ASN A 51 3.97 -23.30 -18.98
C ASN A 51 4.89 -22.07 -19.07
N ALA A 52 5.70 -21.85 -18.03
CA ALA A 52 6.69 -20.80 -18.03
C ALA A 52 7.64 -20.95 -19.24
N GLY A 53 7.90 -19.86 -19.96
CA GLY A 53 8.64 -19.85 -21.22
C GLY A 53 7.80 -20.19 -22.46
N GLY A 54 6.60 -20.75 -22.30
CA GLY A 54 5.65 -20.97 -23.39
C GLY A 54 5.00 -19.67 -23.86
N THR A 55 4.82 -19.54 -25.17
CA THR A 55 4.15 -18.39 -25.79
C THR A 55 2.96 -18.85 -26.63
N ILE A 56 1.81 -18.22 -26.46
CA ILE A 56 0.63 -18.37 -27.32
C ILE A 56 0.35 -17.00 -27.94
N SER A 57 0.57 -16.87 -29.25
CA SER A 57 0.44 -15.63 -30.01
C SER A 57 -0.54 -15.83 -31.16
N ALA A 58 -1.43 -14.87 -31.39
CA ALA A 58 -2.31 -14.89 -32.57
C ALA A 58 -2.57 -13.52 -33.18
N GLY A 59 -3.00 -13.51 -34.44
CA GLY A 59 -3.46 -12.29 -35.11
C GLY A 59 -4.85 -11.83 -34.68
N ARG A 60 -5.76 -12.73 -34.26
CA ARG A 60 -7.14 -12.38 -33.84
C ARG A 60 -7.47 -12.72 -32.38
N GLN A 61 -7.36 -13.99 -31.97
CA GLN A 61 -7.59 -14.44 -30.58
C GLN A 61 -6.47 -15.41 -30.20
N ALA A 62 -5.75 -15.17 -29.11
CA ALA A 62 -4.74 -16.13 -28.65
C ALA A 62 -5.46 -17.43 -28.22
N ILE A 63 -6.55 -17.27 -27.47
CA ILE A 63 -7.44 -18.37 -27.11
C ILE A 63 -8.89 -17.93 -27.37
N GLY A 64 -9.56 -18.61 -28.29
CA GLY A 64 -10.97 -18.41 -28.59
C GLY A 64 -11.81 -19.58 -28.10
N LEU A 65 -12.73 -19.32 -27.18
CA LEU A 65 -13.71 -20.28 -26.70
C LEU A 65 -15.07 -19.93 -27.32
N ALA A 66 -15.57 -20.82 -28.19
CA ALA A 66 -16.98 -20.82 -28.57
C ALA A 66 -17.83 -21.38 -27.42
N THR A 67 -19.04 -21.91 -27.67
CA THR A 67 -19.94 -22.45 -26.64
C THR A 67 -19.27 -23.53 -25.79
N ASN A 68 -18.88 -23.22 -24.56
CA ASN A 68 -18.24 -24.17 -23.63
C ASN A 68 -18.92 -24.18 -22.26
N SER A 69 -18.94 -25.35 -21.61
CA SER A 69 -19.35 -25.47 -20.21
C SER A 69 -18.17 -25.94 -19.36
N GLY A 70 -17.67 -25.05 -18.52
CA GLY A 70 -16.44 -25.26 -17.77
C GLY A 70 -15.19 -25.12 -18.63
N GLY A 71 -14.07 -25.62 -18.10
CA GLY A 71 -12.75 -25.54 -18.71
C GLY A 71 -11.81 -24.66 -17.89
N THR A 72 -10.51 -24.87 -18.05
CA THR A 72 -9.47 -24.18 -17.28
C THR A 72 -8.35 -23.69 -18.20
N ILE A 73 -7.92 -22.45 -18.02
CA ILE A 73 -6.74 -21.88 -18.66
C ILE A 73 -5.74 -21.55 -17.56
N ASN A 74 -4.61 -22.24 -17.53
CA ASN A 74 -3.49 -21.97 -16.63
C ASN A 74 -2.37 -21.30 -17.42
N ASN A 75 -1.97 -20.10 -17.02
CA ASN A 75 -0.91 -19.36 -17.68
C ASN A 75 0.23 -19.03 -16.71
N SER A 76 1.42 -19.51 -17.02
CA SER A 76 2.68 -19.09 -16.39
C SER A 76 3.68 -18.55 -17.43
N GLY A 77 3.31 -18.55 -18.71
CA GLY A 77 4.09 -18.00 -19.82
C GLY A 77 3.45 -16.74 -20.39
N THR A 78 3.56 -16.53 -21.71
CA THR A 78 2.98 -15.37 -22.41
C THR A 78 1.80 -15.79 -23.28
N ILE A 79 0.65 -15.11 -23.14
CA ILE A 79 -0.49 -15.20 -24.04
C ILE A 79 -0.71 -13.81 -24.63
N THR A 80 -0.56 -13.66 -25.94
CA THR A 80 -0.58 -12.33 -26.56
C THR A 80 -1.29 -12.28 -27.90
N LEU A 81 -1.76 -11.09 -28.25
CA LEU A 81 -2.11 -10.78 -29.64
C LEU A 81 -1.00 -9.98 -30.31
N THR A 82 -0.82 -10.21 -31.61
CA THR A 82 0.10 -9.46 -32.47
C THR A 82 -0.64 -8.65 -33.55
N GLY A 83 -1.89 -9.00 -33.84
CA GLY A 83 -2.72 -8.30 -34.82
C GLY A 83 -3.56 -7.15 -34.23
N THR A 84 -4.01 -6.25 -35.12
CA THR A 84 -4.88 -5.12 -34.78
C THR A 84 -6.35 -5.50 -35.01
N THR A 85 -6.94 -6.27 -34.10
CA THR A 85 -8.35 -6.70 -34.19
C THR A 85 -9.17 -6.16 -33.03
N THR A 86 -10.50 -6.28 -33.13
CA THR A 86 -11.41 -5.89 -32.05
C THR A 86 -11.71 -7.03 -31.06
N ALA A 87 -11.12 -8.21 -31.27
CA ALA A 87 -11.35 -9.38 -30.43
C ALA A 87 -10.50 -9.34 -29.15
N ALA A 88 -10.95 -10.07 -28.12
CA ALA A 88 -10.17 -10.25 -26.91
C ALA A 88 -8.97 -11.17 -27.14
N VAL A 89 -7.91 -11.01 -26.34
CA VAL A 89 -6.76 -11.95 -26.31
C VAL A 89 -7.25 -13.32 -25.89
N ILE A 90 -7.99 -13.38 -24.77
CA ILE A 90 -8.79 -14.53 -24.37
C ILE A 90 -10.26 -14.16 -24.54
N GLN A 91 -10.88 -14.73 -25.55
CA GLN A 91 -12.30 -14.50 -25.85
C GLN A 91 -13.12 -15.69 -25.39
N ILE A 92 -13.95 -15.48 -24.38
CA ILE A 92 -15.00 -16.42 -23.98
C ILE A 92 -16.32 -15.93 -24.59
N ASN A 93 -17.01 -16.78 -25.37
CA ASN A 93 -18.31 -16.47 -25.98
C ASN A 93 -19.32 -17.58 -25.71
N ASN A 94 -20.53 -17.21 -25.24
CA ASN A 94 -21.63 -18.16 -25.03
C ASN A 94 -21.22 -19.35 -24.16
N SER A 95 -20.30 -19.13 -23.22
CA SER A 95 -19.77 -20.15 -22.33
C SER A 95 -20.12 -19.83 -20.89
N THR A 96 -19.98 -20.84 -20.03
CA THR A 96 -20.17 -20.66 -18.60
C THR A 96 -19.21 -21.49 -17.78
N GLY A 97 -18.73 -20.94 -16.66
CA GLY A 97 -17.93 -21.69 -15.69
C GLY A 97 -16.46 -21.85 -16.08
N VAL A 98 -15.94 -21.04 -17.02
CA VAL A 98 -14.53 -21.11 -17.41
C VAL A 98 -13.67 -20.53 -16.29
N THR A 99 -12.60 -21.22 -15.94
CA THR A 99 -11.61 -20.73 -14.96
C THR A 99 -10.33 -20.30 -15.66
N ILE A 100 -9.85 -19.10 -15.38
CA ILE A 100 -8.57 -18.57 -15.87
C ILE A 100 -7.68 -18.32 -14.66
N ASN A 101 -6.52 -18.98 -14.61
CA ASN A 101 -5.48 -18.78 -13.62
C ASN A 101 -4.26 -18.17 -14.32
N ASN A 102 -4.07 -16.86 -14.19
CA ASN A 102 -2.85 -16.20 -14.62
C ASN A 102 -1.86 -16.19 -13.45
N ASN A 103 -0.99 -17.19 -13.39
CA ASN A 103 -0.06 -17.41 -12.30
C ASN A 103 1.01 -16.32 -12.23
N ALA A 104 1.74 -16.27 -11.12
CA ALA A 104 2.89 -15.38 -10.97
C ALA A 104 3.90 -15.59 -12.12
N GLY A 105 4.34 -14.50 -12.74
CA GLY A 105 5.20 -14.51 -13.93
C GLY A 105 4.45 -14.69 -15.26
N GLY A 106 3.19 -15.12 -15.23
CA GLY A 106 2.33 -15.18 -16.41
C GLY A 106 1.94 -13.80 -16.93
N VAL A 107 1.99 -13.62 -18.24
CA VAL A 107 1.60 -12.38 -18.92
C VAL A 107 0.50 -12.68 -19.92
N ILE A 108 -0.61 -11.95 -19.82
CA ILE A 108 -1.67 -11.93 -20.82
C ILE A 108 -1.74 -10.50 -21.34
N SER A 109 -1.37 -10.28 -22.61
CA SER A 109 -1.23 -8.93 -23.16
C SER A 109 -1.87 -8.80 -24.53
N GLY A 110 -2.40 -7.63 -24.85
CA GLY A 110 -2.95 -7.37 -26.16
C GLY A 110 -2.72 -5.93 -26.60
N PRO A 111 -2.26 -5.69 -27.83
CA PRO A 111 -2.44 -4.40 -28.46
C PRO A 111 -3.94 -4.15 -28.70
N THR A 112 -4.33 -2.88 -28.83
CA THR A 112 -5.66 -2.35 -29.23
C THR A 112 -6.60 -1.83 -28.13
N SER A 113 -7.53 -0.98 -28.55
CA SER A 113 -8.58 -0.28 -27.79
C SER A 113 -9.76 -1.14 -27.32
N THR A 114 -9.65 -2.48 -27.29
CA THR A 114 -10.76 -3.37 -26.93
C THR A 114 -10.63 -3.98 -25.54
N VAL A 115 -10.25 -5.25 -25.41
CA VAL A 115 -10.25 -5.98 -24.14
C VAL A 115 -9.19 -7.08 -24.17
N VAL A 116 -8.45 -7.30 -23.09
CA VAL A 116 -7.50 -8.43 -23.00
C VAL A 116 -8.24 -9.71 -22.66
N ILE A 117 -9.04 -9.73 -21.60
CA ILE A 117 -9.86 -10.89 -21.20
C ILE A 117 -11.35 -10.54 -21.19
N ARG A 118 -12.16 -11.23 -22.00
CA ARG A 118 -13.63 -11.12 -21.92
C ARG A 118 -14.17 -12.31 -21.12
N LEU A 119 -14.84 -12.03 -20.01
CA LEU A 119 -15.55 -12.99 -19.17
C LEU A 119 -17.04 -13.01 -19.55
N ASP A 120 -17.62 -14.19 -19.69
CA ASP A 120 -19.05 -14.39 -19.93
C ASP A 120 -19.76 -14.76 -18.60
N SER A 121 -20.65 -15.75 -18.58
CA SER A 121 -21.50 -16.04 -17.42
C SER A 121 -20.89 -17.07 -16.48
N GLY A 122 -20.67 -16.75 -15.21
CA GLY A 122 -20.19 -17.71 -14.20
C GLY A 122 -18.70 -18.04 -14.31
N ASP A 123 -17.93 -17.21 -15.01
CA ASP A 123 -16.50 -17.42 -15.19
C ASP A 123 -15.71 -16.95 -13.97
N THR A 124 -14.55 -17.56 -13.76
CA THR A 124 -13.62 -17.21 -12.68
C THR A 124 -12.28 -16.79 -13.26
N LEU A 125 -11.77 -15.63 -12.87
CA LEU A 125 -10.41 -15.19 -13.17
C LEU A 125 -9.64 -14.99 -11.87
N VAL A 126 -8.55 -15.73 -11.70
CA VAL A 126 -7.57 -15.51 -10.63
C VAL A 126 -6.30 -15.00 -11.28
N ASN A 127 -5.92 -13.78 -10.94
CA ASN A 127 -4.68 -13.19 -11.41
C ASN A 127 -3.67 -13.11 -10.28
N SER A 128 -2.43 -13.50 -10.56
CA SER A 128 -1.22 -13.26 -9.75
C SER A 128 -0.04 -12.82 -10.64
N GLY A 129 -0.23 -12.78 -11.97
CA GLY A 129 0.70 -12.24 -12.95
C GLY A 129 0.24 -10.89 -13.50
N SER A 130 0.46 -10.67 -14.79
CA SER A 130 0.14 -9.42 -15.48
C SER A 130 -0.95 -9.58 -16.53
N ILE A 131 -1.95 -8.69 -16.50
CA ILE A 131 -2.96 -8.51 -17.56
C ILE A 131 -2.80 -7.10 -18.11
N ILE A 132 -2.32 -6.99 -19.35
CA ILE A 132 -1.84 -5.72 -19.89
C ILE A 132 -2.54 -5.39 -21.20
N ASN A 133 -3.43 -4.40 -21.17
CA ASN A 133 -3.79 -3.70 -22.39
C ASN A 133 -2.69 -2.67 -22.70
N THR A 134 -2.01 -2.79 -23.84
CA THR A 134 -0.88 -1.89 -24.15
C THR A 134 -1.31 -0.56 -24.79
N ASP A 135 -2.61 -0.29 -24.85
CA ASP A 135 -3.23 0.93 -25.38
C ASP A 135 -4.25 1.45 -24.34
N THR A 136 -5.36 2.06 -24.77
CA THR A 136 -6.41 2.66 -23.95
C THR A 136 -7.60 1.73 -23.69
N GLY A 137 -7.49 0.45 -24.06
CA GLY A 137 -8.55 -0.53 -23.92
C GLY A 137 -8.69 -1.08 -22.49
N GLN A 138 -9.38 -2.20 -22.38
CA GLN A 138 -9.70 -2.81 -21.10
C GLN A 138 -8.76 -3.97 -20.79
N SER A 139 -8.40 -4.10 -19.51
CA SER A 139 -7.70 -5.28 -19.01
C SER A 139 -8.63 -6.48 -19.00
N PHE A 140 -9.79 -6.35 -18.37
CA PHE A 140 -10.83 -7.38 -18.45
C PHE A 140 -12.22 -6.79 -18.41
N ARG A 141 -13.16 -7.55 -18.97
CA ARG A 141 -14.57 -7.17 -19.09
C ARG A 141 -15.47 -8.26 -18.55
N PHE A 142 -16.33 -7.90 -17.60
CA PHE A 142 -17.49 -8.69 -17.22
C PHE A 142 -18.58 -8.47 -18.29
N ALA A 143 -18.69 -9.41 -19.21
CA ALA A 143 -19.70 -9.38 -20.28
C ALA A 143 -20.96 -10.19 -19.94
N GLY A 144 -20.85 -11.18 -19.05
CA GLY A 144 -21.96 -11.97 -18.53
C GLY A 144 -22.08 -11.94 -17.00
N ASN A 145 -23.14 -12.57 -16.48
CA ASN A 145 -23.53 -12.54 -15.06
C ASN A 145 -22.69 -13.48 -14.18
N ASN A 146 -22.72 -13.26 -12.86
CA ASN A 146 -22.21 -14.19 -11.85
C ASN A 146 -20.72 -14.56 -11.97
N SER A 147 -19.91 -13.71 -12.59
CA SER A 147 -18.48 -13.97 -12.78
C SER A 147 -17.66 -13.39 -11.63
N THR A 148 -16.58 -14.06 -11.26
CA THR A 148 -15.71 -13.65 -10.15
C THR A 148 -14.30 -13.38 -10.65
N VAL A 149 -13.76 -12.20 -10.35
CA VAL A 149 -12.35 -11.88 -10.57
C VAL A 149 -11.67 -11.72 -9.22
N THR A 150 -10.50 -12.33 -9.03
CA THR A 150 -9.64 -12.14 -7.86
C THR A 150 -8.28 -11.64 -8.30
N LEU A 151 -7.91 -10.44 -7.84
CA LEU A 151 -6.57 -9.87 -8.01
C LEU A 151 -5.74 -10.21 -6.78
N LYS A 152 -4.91 -11.25 -6.87
CA LYS A 152 -3.98 -11.65 -5.81
C LYS A 152 -2.81 -10.69 -5.67
N GLU A 153 -2.11 -10.79 -4.56
CA GLU A 153 -0.93 -9.98 -4.26
C GLU A 153 0.09 -10.02 -5.40
N GLY A 154 0.54 -8.83 -5.83
CA GLY A 154 1.47 -8.68 -6.94
C GLY A 154 0.81 -8.66 -8.33
N SER A 155 -0.52 -8.80 -8.40
CA SER A 155 -1.27 -8.66 -9.65
C SER A 155 -1.04 -7.31 -10.32
N ILE A 156 -0.62 -7.35 -11.58
CA ILE A 156 -0.52 -6.18 -12.45
C ILE A 156 -1.71 -6.18 -13.40
N VAL A 157 -2.43 -5.05 -13.41
CA VAL A 157 -3.57 -4.82 -14.29
C VAL A 157 -3.33 -3.49 -14.98
N VAL A 158 -3.36 -3.47 -16.30
CA VAL A 158 -3.21 -2.24 -17.12
C VAL A 158 -4.36 -2.16 -18.11
N GLY A 159 -5.07 -1.02 -18.11
CA GLY A 159 -6.30 -0.81 -18.86
C GLY A 159 -7.54 -0.90 -17.98
N THR A 160 -8.57 -0.14 -18.36
CA THR A 160 -9.82 -0.02 -17.61
C THR A 160 -10.48 -1.39 -17.34
N ILE A 161 -11.17 -1.53 -16.22
CA ILE A 161 -12.02 -2.69 -15.97
C ILE A 161 -13.44 -2.32 -16.42
N GLN A 162 -14.10 -3.16 -17.20
CA GLN A 162 -15.46 -2.88 -17.67
C GLN A 162 -16.49 -3.89 -17.16
N VAL A 163 -17.66 -3.39 -16.78
CA VAL A 163 -18.86 -4.19 -16.49
C VAL A 163 -19.96 -3.77 -17.46
N ASN A 164 -20.41 -4.71 -18.30
CA ASN A 164 -21.43 -4.44 -19.31
C ASN A 164 -22.80 -4.14 -18.70
N GLY A 165 -23.61 -3.39 -19.44
CA GLY A 165 -25.01 -3.13 -19.08
C GLY A 165 -25.80 -4.43 -18.92
N GLY A 166 -26.61 -4.51 -17.88
CA GLY A 166 -27.41 -5.71 -17.57
C GLY A 166 -26.63 -6.86 -16.91
N THR A 167 -25.31 -6.72 -16.74
CA THR A 167 -24.52 -7.69 -15.96
C THR A 167 -24.86 -7.56 -14.47
N THR A 168 -25.09 -8.70 -13.81
CA THR A 168 -25.44 -8.79 -12.38
C THR A 168 -24.78 -9.98 -11.70
N GLY A 169 -24.64 -9.91 -10.37
CA GLY A 169 -24.10 -11.00 -9.54
C GLY A 169 -22.59 -11.20 -9.65
N SER A 170 -21.90 -10.38 -10.44
CA SER A 170 -20.44 -10.45 -10.59
C SER A 170 -19.71 -9.78 -9.43
N THR A 171 -18.53 -10.30 -9.09
CA THR A 171 -17.72 -9.84 -7.95
C THR A 171 -16.27 -9.61 -8.38
N LEU A 172 -15.69 -8.48 -7.96
CA LEU A 172 -14.26 -8.21 -8.02
C LEU A 172 -13.69 -8.25 -6.60
N LYS A 173 -12.81 -9.22 -6.37
CA LYS A 173 -12.10 -9.46 -5.11
C LYS A 173 -10.67 -8.96 -5.22
N ILE A 174 -10.21 -8.23 -4.21
CA ILE A 174 -8.88 -7.64 -4.18
C ILE A 174 -8.14 -8.20 -2.99
N GLU A 175 -6.95 -8.74 -3.24
CA GLU A 175 -6.09 -9.38 -2.24
C GLU A 175 -4.66 -8.89 -2.44
N GLN A 176 -4.48 -7.56 -2.53
CA GLN A 176 -3.17 -6.95 -2.77
C GLN A 176 -2.24 -6.94 -1.53
N GLY A 177 -2.70 -7.49 -0.41
CA GLY A 177 -2.01 -7.51 0.86
C GLY A 177 -2.51 -6.41 1.80
N PHE A 178 -2.44 -6.69 3.10
CA PHE A 178 -2.82 -5.73 4.13
C PHE A 178 -1.95 -4.48 4.03
N GLY A 179 -2.59 -3.30 4.06
CA GLY A 179 -1.93 -2.00 3.99
C GLY A 179 -1.44 -1.60 2.59
N GLN A 180 -1.58 -2.46 1.57
CA GLN A 180 -1.25 -2.10 0.19
C GLN A 180 -2.30 -1.15 -0.36
N ALA A 181 -1.86 0.02 -0.83
CA ALA A 181 -2.74 0.94 -1.52
C ALA A 181 -2.94 0.52 -2.97
N TYR A 182 -4.17 0.67 -3.45
CA TYR A 182 -4.54 0.41 -4.83
C TYR A 182 -5.70 1.32 -5.24
N PHE A 183 -5.79 1.59 -6.54
CA PHE A 183 -6.88 2.28 -7.18
C PHE A 183 -7.13 1.65 -8.55
N TYR A 184 -8.30 1.04 -8.74
CA TYR A 184 -8.69 0.57 -10.06
C TYR A 184 -9.85 1.39 -10.62
N ASP A 185 -9.63 1.93 -11.82
CA ASP A 185 -10.66 2.57 -12.63
C ASP A 185 -11.57 1.50 -13.25
N ILE A 186 -12.86 1.61 -12.93
CA ILE A 186 -13.90 0.65 -13.31
C ILE A 186 -15.03 1.41 -14.01
N THR A 187 -15.25 1.11 -15.28
CA THR A 187 -16.41 1.59 -16.03
C THR A 187 -17.57 0.61 -15.85
N THR A 188 -18.56 1.01 -15.05
CA THR A 188 -19.69 0.13 -14.68
C THR A 188 -20.99 0.61 -15.34
N LEU A 189 -21.55 -0.23 -16.23
CA LEU A 189 -22.92 -0.07 -16.76
C LEU A 189 -23.92 -1.08 -16.15
N GLY A 190 -23.41 -2.09 -15.44
CA GLY A 190 -24.18 -3.12 -14.72
C GLY A 190 -24.04 -3.01 -13.19
N THR A 191 -24.10 -4.14 -12.47
CA THR A 191 -23.78 -4.21 -11.04
C THR A 191 -22.54 -5.05 -10.79
N LEU A 192 -21.69 -4.59 -9.86
CA LEU A 192 -20.45 -5.26 -9.46
C LEU A 192 -20.29 -5.16 -7.95
N THR A 193 -20.13 -6.30 -7.29
CA THR A 193 -19.75 -6.36 -5.87
C THR A 193 -18.23 -6.20 -5.76
N LEU A 194 -17.78 -5.37 -4.82
CA LEU A 194 -16.36 -5.20 -4.50
C LEU A 194 -16.08 -5.81 -3.12
N GLU A 195 -15.05 -6.65 -3.04
CA GLU A 195 -14.59 -7.26 -1.79
C GLU A 195 -13.07 -7.06 -1.66
N ASP A 196 -12.59 -6.64 -0.49
CA ASP A 196 -11.16 -6.76 -0.16
C ASP A 196 -10.97 -7.94 0.80
N LEU A 197 -10.06 -8.84 0.44
CA LEU A 197 -9.73 -10.06 1.18
C LEU A 197 -8.52 -9.88 2.10
N SER A 198 -7.87 -8.72 2.04
CA SER A 198 -6.68 -8.36 2.79
C SER A 198 -6.97 -7.54 4.06
N GLY A 199 -8.23 -7.17 4.30
CA GLY A 199 -8.66 -6.38 5.46
C GLY A 199 -8.51 -4.86 5.25
N ASN A 200 -8.33 -4.40 4.01
CA ASN A 200 -8.25 -2.99 3.70
C ASN A 200 -9.65 -2.38 3.56
N THR A 201 -9.79 -1.09 3.90
CA THR A 201 -11.07 -0.36 3.73
C THR A 201 -11.27 0.00 2.26
N VAL A 202 -12.37 -0.45 1.65
CA VAL A 202 -12.73 -0.14 0.26
C VAL A 202 -13.80 0.95 0.22
N VAL A 203 -13.59 2.00 -0.59
CA VAL A 203 -14.60 3.02 -0.84
C VAL A 203 -15.49 2.60 -2.02
N GLN A 204 -16.78 2.93 -2.00
CA GLN A 204 -17.69 2.56 -3.09
C GLN A 204 -17.65 3.61 -4.22
N GLY A 205 -17.51 3.18 -5.48
CA GLY A 205 -17.43 4.05 -6.68
C GLY A 205 -16.07 4.03 -7.39
N SER A 206 -15.03 3.57 -6.70
CA SER A 206 -13.73 3.14 -7.23
C SER A 206 -13.25 1.99 -6.35
N ALA A 207 -12.56 0.98 -6.90
CA ALA A 207 -11.95 -0.02 -6.01
C ALA A 207 -10.65 0.58 -5.47
N GLY A 208 -10.78 1.42 -4.43
CA GLY A 208 -9.68 2.16 -3.84
C GLY A 208 -9.52 1.83 -2.36
N SER A 209 -8.27 1.64 -1.93
CA SER A 209 -7.93 1.59 -0.51
C SER A 209 -6.69 2.42 -0.19
N VAL A 210 -6.74 3.12 0.95
CA VAL A 210 -5.62 3.87 1.53
C VAL A 210 -5.10 3.05 2.70
N GLY A 211 -3.94 2.40 2.53
CA GLY A 211 -3.26 1.68 3.61
C GLY A 211 -3.14 2.52 4.88
N LEU A 212 -3.64 1.98 6.00
CA LEU A 212 -3.87 2.69 7.27
C LEU A 212 -2.61 2.84 8.15
N GLY A 213 -1.41 2.52 7.65
CA GLY A 213 -0.17 2.58 8.45
C GLY A 213 0.19 3.97 9.01
N ALA A 214 -0.35 5.04 8.43
CA ALA A 214 0.01 6.41 8.82
C ALA A 214 -0.50 6.80 10.22
N GLN A 215 -1.70 6.38 10.64
CA GLN A 215 -2.29 6.86 11.91
C GLN A 215 -1.53 6.33 13.14
N GLU A 216 -1.17 5.05 13.15
CA GLU A 216 -0.48 4.43 14.29
C GLU A 216 0.96 4.97 14.49
N SER A 217 1.62 5.37 13.40
CA SER A 217 2.98 5.92 13.42
C SER A 217 3.06 7.37 13.93
N VAL A 218 1.96 8.14 13.85
CA VAL A 218 1.92 9.52 14.35
C VAL A 218 1.98 9.56 15.87
N ASP A 219 1.21 8.70 16.54
CA ASP A 219 1.17 8.62 18.00
C ASP A 219 2.53 8.22 18.58
N GLU A 220 3.19 7.24 17.94
CA GLU A 220 4.51 6.80 18.37
C GLU A 220 5.58 7.90 18.20
N LEU A 221 5.58 8.58 17.05
CA LEU A 221 6.50 9.68 16.79
C LEU A 221 6.32 10.82 17.78
N LEU A 222 5.07 11.15 18.11
CA LEU A 222 4.73 12.16 19.11
C LEU A 222 5.25 11.77 20.50
N GLY A 223 5.13 10.49 20.86
CA GLY A 223 5.69 9.93 22.09
C GLY A 223 7.22 10.04 22.15
N LEU A 224 7.92 9.65 21.08
CA LEU A 224 9.38 9.76 20.95
C LEU A 224 9.85 11.21 21.12
N ARG A 225 9.16 12.15 20.49
CA ARG A 225 9.48 13.57 20.58
C ARG A 225 9.27 14.13 21.98
N ALA A 226 8.12 13.85 22.59
CA ALA A 226 7.84 14.25 23.96
C ALA A 226 8.88 13.70 24.94
N PHE A 227 9.30 12.44 24.75
CA PHE A 227 10.35 11.81 25.54
C PHE A 227 11.72 12.50 25.37
N ASN A 228 12.11 12.82 24.13
CA ASN A 228 13.38 13.50 23.84
C ASN A 228 13.42 14.90 24.46
N LEU A 229 12.36 15.69 24.28
CA LEU A 229 12.26 17.03 24.86
C LEU A 229 12.30 16.99 26.39
N ARG A 230 11.50 16.11 27.02
CA ARG A 230 11.49 15.96 28.48
C ARG A 230 12.87 15.53 29.01
N SER A 231 13.54 14.64 28.31
CA SER A 231 14.89 14.18 28.68
C SER A 231 15.91 15.32 28.61
N ALA A 232 15.86 16.16 27.57
CA ALA A 232 16.71 17.34 27.45
C ALA A 232 16.44 18.35 28.57
N LEU A 233 15.17 18.65 28.87
CA LEU A 233 14.79 19.54 29.97
C LEU A 233 15.26 19.01 31.33
N LYS A 234 15.20 17.69 31.56
CA LYS A 234 15.68 17.07 32.78
C LYS A 234 17.21 17.15 32.91
N ARG A 235 17.94 16.92 31.82
CA ARG A 235 19.42 17.09 31.78
C ARG A 235 19.83 18.53 31.99
N TYR A 236 19.17 19.48 31.33
CA TYR A 236 19.34 20.91 31.55
C TYR A 236 19.07 21.28 33.01
N SER A 237 17.99 20.78 33.62
CA SER A 237 17.69 21.01 35.05
C SER A 237 18.79 20.47 35.97
N ALA A 238 19.39 19.32 35.64
CA ALA A 238 20.46 18.70 36.43
C ALA A 238 21.87 19.27 36.18
N ALA A 239 22.09 20.06 35.11
CA ALA A 239 23.43 20.54 34.76
C ALA A 239 24.02 21.49 35.85
N PRO A 240 25.35 21.65 35.94
CA PRO A 240 25.96 22.65 36.82
C PRO A 240 25.61 24.09 36.40
N ALA A 241 25.50 25.02 37.35
CA ALA A 241 25.12 26.43 37.11
C ALA A 241 26.04 27.15 36.10
N ILE A 242 27.33 26.79 36.05
CA ILE A 242 28.35 27.33 35.12
C ILE A 242 27.94 27.17 33.65
N PHE A 243 27.14 26.14 33.34
CA PHE A 243 26.65 25.84 32.00
C PHE A 243 25.26 26.45 31.70
N LYS A 244 24.63 27.12 32.66
CA LYS A 244 23.28 27.67 32.51
C LYS A 244 23.21 29.18 32.62
N GLU A 245 23.96 29.80 33.54
CA GLU A 245 23.84 31.25 33.79
C GLU A 245 24.08 32.06 32.50
N ASP A 246 23.01 32.71 32.03
CA ASP A 246 22.92 33.55 30.82
C ASP A 246 23.51 32.93 29.54
N LYS A 247 23.46 31.59 29.43
CA LYS A 247 24.00 30.86 28.28
C LYS A 247 22.93 30.03 27.59
N LEU A 248 23.02 29.98 26.26
CA LEU A 248 22.25 29.06 25.42
C LEU A 248 22.72 27.62 25.69
N TRP A 249 21.80 26.77 26.12
CA TRP A 249 21.99 25.32 26.13
C TRP A 249 21.53 24.76 24.78
N ALA A 250 22.42 24.07 24.08
CA ALA A 250 22.10 23.38 22.83
C ALA A 250 22.40 21.89 23.00
N GLU A 251 21.40 21.05 22.75
CA GLU A 251 21.49 19.61 22.93
C GLU A 251 21.03 18.88 21.67
N PRO A 252 21.98 18.33 20.87
CA PRO A 252 21.62 17.48 19.75
C PRO A 252 21.05 16.16 20.25
N PHE A 253 20.13 15.58 19.49
CA PHE A 253 19.56 14.27 19.75
C PHE A 253 19.37 13.50 18.45
N SER A 254 19.31 12.18 18.56
CA SER A 254 18.87 11.27 17.51
C SER A 254 18.10 10.12 18.12
N TYR A 255 17.26 9.48 17.31
CA TYR A 255 16.50 8.30 17.70
C TYR A 255 16.32 7.36 16.51
N TYR A 256 16.09 6.10 16.83
CA TYR A 256 15.69 5.05 15.90
C TYR A 256 14.59 4.23 16.57
N SER A 257 13.49 3.99 15.85
CA SER A 257 12.43 3.07 16.25
C SER A 257 12.09 2.14 15.09
N LYS A 258 11.68 0.93 15.42
CA LYS A 258 11.25 -0.05 14.43
C LYS A 258 10.12 -0.92 14.98
N ARG A 259 9.25 -1.38 14.08
CA ARG A 259 8.21 -2.35 14.37
C ARG A 259 8.16 -3.40 13.27
N GLY A 260 8.00 -4.66 13.67
CA GLY A 260 7.82 -5.76 12.73
C GLY A 260 6.38 -5.89 12.23
N THR A 261 6.23 -6.50 11.06
CA THR A 261 4.96 -6.71 10.36
C THR A 261 4.25 -7.97 10.84
N ASN A 262 2.91 -7.92 10.91
CA ASN A 262 2.07 -9.11 11.13
C ASN A 262 0.81 -9.05 10.25
N SER A 263 -0.12 -9.99 10.44
CA SER A 263 -1.34 -10.11 9.63
C SER A 263 -2.31 -8.92 9.72
N SER A 264 -2.10 -7.98 10.64
CA SER A 264 -3.01 -6.86 10.91
C SER A 264 -2.29 -5.56 11.27
N VAL A 265 -0.96 -5.52 11.20
CA VAL A 265 -0.13 -4.34 11.53
C VAL A 265 1.01 -4.25 10.52
N LEU A 266 1.17 -3.07 9.93
CA LEU A 266 2.31 -2.77 9.06
C LEU A 266 3.57 -2.53 9.88
N GLY A 267 4.68 -3.08 9.39
CA GLY A 267 6.01 -2.74 9.87
C GLY A 267 6.38 -1.31 9.50
N TYR A 268 7.32 -0.74 10.26
CA TYR A 268 7.96 0.52 9.90
C TYR A 268 9.38 0.58 10.46
N GLU A 269 10.20 1.41 9.84
CA GLU A 269 11.44 1.94 10.39
C GLU A 269 11.35 3.47 10.48
N ASN A 270 11.82 4.03 11.58
CA ASN A 270 11.77 5.46 11.83
C ASN A 270 13.11 5.93 12.38
N TYR A 271 13.68 6.94 11.77
CA TYR A 271 14.88 7.58 12.26
C TYR A 271 14.72 9.09 12.24
N GLY A 272 15.25 9.75 13.26
CA GLY A 272 15.19 11.19 13.37
C GLY A 272 16.37 11.76 14.12
N TYR A 273 16.63 13.03 13.83
CA TYR A 273 17.67 13.80 14.50
C TYR A 273 17.24 15.25 14.61
N GLY A 274 17.78 15.94 15.61
CA GLY A 274 17.40 17.30 15.88
C GLY A 274 18.27 17.94 16.94
N ILE A 275 17.93 19.17 17.28
CA ILE A 275 18.59 19.95 18.32
C ILE A 275 17.53 20.65 19.16
N ASN A 276 17.65 20.52 20.48
CA ASN A 276 16.90 21.30 21.45
C ASN A 276 17.75 22.48 21.90
N PHE A 277 17.18 23.67 21.87
CA PHE A 277 17.75 24.91 22.38
C PHE A 277 16.96 25.37 23.60
N ILE A 278 17.66 25.65 24.69
CA ILE A 278 17.07 26.15 25.93
C ILE A 278 17.80 27.42 26.34
N TYR A 279 17.07 28.52 26.48
CA TYR A 279 17.64 29.81 26.89
C TYR A 279 16.98 30.30 28.19
N PRO A 280 17.75 30.45 29.29
CA PRO A 280 17.21 30.91 30.56
C PRO A 280 16.84 32.39 30.52
N LEU A 281 15.71 32.73 31.13
CA LEU A 281 15.28 34.10 31.36
C LEU A 281 15.36 34.46 32.85
N LYS A 282 14.21 34.51 33.55
CA LYS A 282 14.10 35.03 34.92
C LYS A 282 14.78 34.12 35.95
N GLN A 283 16.10 34.26 36.13
CA GLN A 283 16.88 33.50 37.13
C GLN A 283 16.56 31.99 37.12
N HIS A 284 16.45 31.40 35.92
CA HIS A 284 16.10 29.97 35.69
C HIS A 284 14.68 29.51 36.11
N LYS A 285 13.79 30.41 36.56
CA LYS A 285 12.37 30.07 36.80
C LYS A 285 11.55 29.96 35.51
N LEU A 286 12.05 30.57 34.44
CA LEU A 286 11.45 30.52 33.11
C LEU A 286 12.56 30.39 32.07
N ASP A 287 12.44 29.41 31.19
CA ASP A 287 13.32 29.20 30.05
C ASP A 287 12.52 29.23 28.75
N LEU A 288 13.12 29.74 27.68
CA LEU A 288 12.62 29.60 26.31
C LEU A 288 13.12 28.27 25.73
N ILE A 289 12.25 27.56 25.04
CA ILE A 289 12.56 26.32 24.32
C ILE A 289 12.41 26.58 22.83
N PHE A 290 13.34 26.08 22.04
CA PHE A 290 13.21 25.96 20.60
C PHE A 290 13.77 24.61 20.13
N THR A 291 13.03 23.88 19.31
CA THR A 291 13.43 22.57 18.79
C THR A 291 13.33 22.55 17.28
N ILE A 292 14.37 22.05 16.63
CA ILE A 292 14.35 21.69 15.22
C ILE A 292 14.57 20.18 15.12
N GLU A 293 13.73 19.49 14.36
CA GLU A 293 13.82 18.05 14.15
C GLU A 293 13.57 17.72 12.68
N LYS A 294 14.33 16.75 12.16
CA LYS A 294 14.04 16.08 10.89
C LYS A 294 13.92 14.58 11.15
N SER A 295 12.95 13.94 10.52
CA SER A 295 12.78 12.49 10.57
C SER A 295 12.32 11.90 9.25
N GLU A 296 12.62 10.62 9.07
CA GLU A 296 12.12 9.80 7.98
C GLU A 296 11.39 8.60 8.62
N LEU A 297 10.20 8.33 8.12
CA LEU A 297 9.38 7.19 8.50
C LEU A 297 9.13 6.35 7.25
N GLU A 298 9.72 5.17 7.21
CA GLU A 298 9.56 4.18 6.14
C GLU A 298 8.55 3.15 6.63
N ILE A 299 7.37 3.10 6.01
CA ILE A 299 6.33 2.11 6.31
C ILE A 299 6.38 1.03 5.21
N ASP A 300 6.18 -0.22 5.63
CA ASP A 300 6.03 -1.34 4.70
C ASP A 300 5.08 -1.03 3.53
N ARG A 301 5.30 -1.69 2.39
CA ARG A 301 4.60 -1.44 1.12
C ARG A 301 4.98 -0.12 0.46
N ASN A 302 6.24 0.29 0.58
CA ASN A 302 6.84 1.47 -0.07
C ASN A 302 6.04 2.75 0.21
N HIS A 303 5.86 3.06 1.48
CA HIS A 303 5.18 4.26 1.93
C HIS A 303 6.07 5.05 2.89
N ASP A 304 6.69 6.10 2.38
CA ASP A 304 7.68 6.87 3.12
C ASP A 304 7.14 8.24 3.46
N VAL A 305 7.50 8.76 4.63
CA VAL A 305 7.11 10.10 5.08
C VAL A 305 8.33 10.80 5.67
N SER A 306 8.86 11.78 4.93
CA SER A 306 9.87 12.70 5.42
C SER A 306 9.22 13.86 6.15
N ARG A 307 9.76 14.24 7.31
CA ARG A 307 9.18 15.27 8.18
C ARG A 307 10.23 16.28 8.61
N THR A 308 9.87 17.55 8.60
CA THR A 308 10.62 18.62 9.26
C THR A 308 9.71 19.29 10.27
N HIS A 309 10.21 19.46 11.48
CA HIS A 309 9.41 19.96 12.60
C HIS A 309 10.14 21.08 13.33
N LEU A 310 9.36 22.11 13.69
CA LEU A 310 9.80 23.24 14.49
C LEU A 310 8.86 23.42 15.68
N LEU A 311 9.39 23.40 16.89
CA LEU A 311 8.66 23.76 18.11
C LEU A 311 9.29 24.98 18.76
N ALA A 312 8.45 25.82 19.36
CA ALA A 312 8.86 26.88 20.26
C ALA A 312 7.97 26.90 21.49
N GLY A 313 8.53 27.32 22.63
CA GLY A 313 7.74 27.40 23.84
C GLY A 313 8.53 27.79 25.07
N VAL A 314 8.02 27.37 26.22
CA VAL A 314 8.54 27.75 27.53
C VAL A 314 8.62 26.56 28.49
N ASN A 315 9.62 26.58 29.36
CA ASN A 315 9.73 25.75 30.55
C ASN A 315 9.64 26.65 31.78
N ALA A 316 8.76 26.34 32.71
CA ALA A 316 8.62 27.04 33.98
C ALA A 316 8.95 26.09 35.13
N THR A 317 9.93 26.45 35.94
CA THR A 317 10.35 25.66 37.10
C THR A 317 9.84 26.30 38.40
N ASP A 318 9.49 25.45 39.36
CA ASP A 318 9.03 25.86 40.69
C ASP A 318 7.96 26.98 40.65
N PHE A 319 6.98 26.84 39.76
CA PHE A 319 5.95 27.88 39.53
C PHE A 319 4.86 27.89 40.62
N ALA A 320 4.70 26.80 41.35
CA ALA A 320 3.81 26.71 42.51
C ALA A 320 4.42 25.83 43.61
N ASP A 321 4.26 26.27 44.86
CA ASP A 321 4.64 25.54 46.07
C ASP A 321 3.40 24.89 46.68
N LEU A 322 3.46 23.58 46.88
CA LEU A 322 2.38 22.72 47.40
C LEU A 322 2.88 22.02 48.68
N GLY A 323 3.23 22.82 49.70
CA GLY A 323 3.94 22.33 50.89
C GLY A 323 5.39 21.97 50.55
N ASP A 324 5.80 20.74 50.84
CA ASP A 324 7.15 20.24 50.50
C ASP A 324 7.33 19.90 49.01
N TRP A 325 6.28 20.04 48.21
CA TRP A 325 6.28 19.72 46.79
C TRP A 325 6.39 20.98 45.96
N LYS A 326 7.17 20.92 44.88
CA LYS A 326 7.28 21.99 43.90
C LYS A 326 6.71 21.56 42.56
N ALA A 327 5.88 22.40 41.95
CA ALA A 327 5.32 22.18 40.63
C ALA A 327 6.18 22.84 39.55
N SER A 328 6.43 22.11 38.47
CA SER A 328 7.16 22.57 37.29
C SER A 328 6.47 22.05 36.03
N GLY A 329 6.67 22.71 34.90
CA GLY A 329 6.01 22.30 33.66
C GLY A 329 6.55 23.01 32.44
N PHE A 330 6.20 22.49 31.27
CA PHE A 330 6.60 23.06 29.99
C PHE A 330 5.41 23.06 29.03
N PHE A 331 5.46 23.97 28.07
CA PHE A 331 4.52 24.06 26.98
C PHE A 331 5.30 24.44 25.72
N VAL A 332 5.17 23.65 24.67
CA VAL A 332 5.71 23.95 23.35
C VAL A 332 4.64 23.75 22.29
N ALA A 333 4.67 24.59 21.26
CA ALA A 333 3.80 24.48 20.11
C ALA A 333 4.57 24.76 18.83
N GLY A 334 4.09 24.26 17.72
CA GLY A 334 4.81 24.39 16.47
C GLY A 334 4.13 23.79 15.27
N THR A 335 4.90 23.64 14.21
CA THR A 335 4.44 23.18 12.91
C THR A 335 5.37 22.11 12.38
N SER A 336 4.77 21.08 11.79
CA SER A 336 5.47 20.05 11.02
C SER A 336 5.09 20.17 9.54
N TRP A 337 6.08 19.98 8.68
CA TRP A 337 5.90 19.78 7.25
C TRP A 337 6.18 18.32 6.93
N HIS A 338 5.28 17.70 6.17
CA HIS A 338 5.33 16.29 5.81
C HIS A 338 5.36 16.17 4.29
N ASN A 339 6.31 15.40 3.77
CA ASN A 339 6.35 14.98 2.38
C ASN A 339 6.25 13.46 2.36
N GLY A 340 5.15 12.93 1.85
CA GLY A 340 4.88 11.51 1.74
C GLY A 340 5.01 11.02 0.31
N THR A 341 5.54 9.82 0.14
CA THR A 341 5.53 9.07 -1.12
C THR A 341 4.89 7.72 -0.89
N ARG A 342 4.14 7.21 -1.86
CA ARG A 342 3.53 5.88 -1.76
C ARG A 342 3.40 5.21 -3.12
N ASP A 343 3.82 3.96 -3.20
CA ASP A 343 3.48 3.12 -4.35
C ASP A 343 2.05 2.58 -4.23
N ILE A 344 1.29 2.72 -5.31
CA ILE A 344 -0.04 2.17 -5.45
C ILE A 344 -0.11 1.21 -6.64
N PHE A 345 -0.94 0.18 -6.55
CA PHE A 345 -1.36 -0.56 -7.75
C PHE A 345 -2.48 0.21 -8.45
N THR A 346 -2.37 0.40 -9.76
CA THR A 346 -3.41 1.06 -10.54
C THR A 346 -3.47 0.55 -11.96
N ASN A 347 -4.65 0.54 -12.57
CA ASN A 347 -4.81 0.19 -13.98
C ASN A 347 -4.79 1.38 -14.94
N THR A 348 -4.53 2.58 -14.43
CA THR A 348 -4.51 3.83 -15.23
C THR A 348 -3.13 4.17 -15.82
N THR A 349 -2.08 3.47 -15.38
CA THR A 349 -0.70 3.67 -15.86
C THR A 349 -0.22 2.47 -16.67
N SER A 350 0.76 2.67 -17.55
CA SER A 350 1.31 1.60 -18.39
C SER A 350 2.08 0.51 -17.64
N SER A 351 2.53 0.78 -16.41
CA SER A 351 3.24 -0.18 -15.55
C SER A 351 2.30 -0.96 -14.63
N GLY A 352 1.05 -0.54 -14.51
CA GLY A 352 0.10 -1.07 -13.53
C GLY A 352 0.37 -0.63 -12.08
N LYS A 353 1.26 0.36 -11.91
CA LYS A 353 1.66 0.95 -10.64
C LYS A 353 1.83 2.46 -10.79
N ASP A 354 1.69 3.19 -9.71
CA ASP A 354 2.01 4.61 -9.67
C ASP A 354 2.66 4.98 -8.35
N ASN A 355 3.54 5.99 -8.38
CA ASN A 355 4.14 6.55 -7.19
C ASN A 355 3.49 7.91 -6.93
N ILE A 356 2.68 7.98 -5.88
CA ILE A 356 1.96 9.18 -5.52
C ILE A 356 2.74 9.92 -4.45
N THR A 357 2.90 11.23 -4.65
CA THR A 357 3.46 12.13 -3.65
C THR A 357 2.39 13.02 -3.05
N ALA A 358 2.44 13.23 -1.75
CA ALA A 358 1.51 14.08 -1.02
C ALA A 358 2.24 14.91 0.02
N ASN A 359 1.97 16.21 0.04
CA ASN A 359 2.55 17.12 1.03
C ASN A 359 1.45 17.63 1.94
N CYS A 360 1.67 17.59 3.25
CA CYS A 360 0.74 18.16 4.21
C CYS A 360 1.49 18.86 5.35
N ASN A 361 0.78 19.75 6.04
CA ASN A 361 1.30 20.45 7.20
C ASN A 361 0.45 20.08 8.41
N SER A 362 1.09 19.94 9.56
CA SER A 362 0.38 19.78 10.83
C SER A 362 0.85 20.80 11.86
N LYS A 363 -0.03 21.10 12.81
CA LYS A 363 0.28 21.87 13.99
C LYS A 363 0.34 20.93 15.18
N GLU A 364 1.30 21.19 16.06
CA GLU A 364 1.59 20.32 17.19
C GLU A 364 1.70 21.12 18.48
N ILE A 365 1.23 20.51 19.56
CA ILE A 365 1.34 21.03 20.92
C ILE A 365 1.83 19.90 21.81
N ILE A 366 2.88 20.15 22.59
CA ILE A 366 3.34 19.25 23.65
C ILE A 366 3.38 20.05 24.96
N THR A 367 2.73 19.52 25.98
CA THR A 367 2.70 20.14 27.31
C THR A 367 2.91 19.08 28.37
N GLY A 368 3.56 19.44 29.47
CA GLY A 368 3.76 18.54 30.58
C GLY A 368 3.88 19.28 31.89
N ALA A 369 3.45 18.65 32.96
CA ALA A 369 3.66 19.15 34.30
C ALA A 369 4.12 18.02 35.21
N HIS A 370 4.95 18.36 36.18
CA HIS A 370 5.39 17.44 37.21
C HIS A 370 5.45 18.14 38.57
N ILE A 371 5.22 17.36 39.61
CA ILE A 371 5.49 17.73 40.99
C ILE A 371 6.73 16.97 41.45
N SER A 372 7.61 17.66 42.17
CA SER A 372 8.80 17.02 42.74
C SER A 372 8.99 17.35 44.20
N LYS A 373 9.51 16.38 44.96
CA LYS A 373 9.89 16.52 46.37
C LYS A 373 11.34 16.11 46.52
N THR A 374 12.09 16.95 47.21
CA THR A 374 13.49 16.70 47.54
C THR A 374 13.59 16.26 49.00
N PHE A 375 14.24 15.13 49.24
CA PHE A 375 14.45 14.55 50.56
C PHE A 375 15.95 14.49 50.88
N HIS A 376 16.29 14.89 52.11
CA HIS A 376 17.63 14.78 52.67
C HIS A 376 17.59 13.75 53.80
N PRO A 377 18.13 12.54 53.62
CA PRO A 377 18.05 11.46 54.62
C PRO A 377 18.80 11.75 55.92
N ASP A 378 19.81 12.62 55.91
CA ASP A 378 20.53 13.05 57.11
C ASP A 378 21.20 14.43 56.90
N SER A 379 21.38 15.18 57.98
CA SER A 379 21.99 16.53 58.02
C SER A 379 23.48 16.57 57.61
N ASN A 380 24.15 15.42 57.67
CA ASN A 380 25.60 15.29 57.42
C ASN A 380 25.97 14.50 56.14
N GLN A 381 25.01 14.12 55.29
CA GLN A 381 25.30 13.37 54.06
C GLN A 381 25.13 14.20 52.77
N ARG A 382 26.00 13.93 51.78
CA ARG A 382 26.03 14.58 50.47
C ARG A 382 24.93 14.14 49.49
N ASN A 383 24.11 13.14 49.86
CA ASN A 383 23.16 12.52 48.95
C ASN A 383 21.76 13.12 49.09
N THR A 384 21.29 13.75 48.03
CA THR A 384 19.94 14.32 47.91
C THR A 384 19.06 13.37 47.08
N TRP A 385 17.88 13.01 47.60
CA TRP A 385 16.93 12.15 46.90
C TRP A 385 15.82 13.02 46.32
N LYS A 386 15.56 12.92 45.01
CA LYS A 386 14.47 13.67 44.36
C LYS A 386 13.44 12.70 43.78
N THR A 387 12.20 12.80 44.26
CA THR A 387 11.05 12.07 43.71
C THR A 387 10.27 13.00 42.80
N GLU A 388 9.86 12.51 41.63
CA GLU A 388 9.08 13.26 40.64
C GLU A 388 7.89 12.42 40.17
N LEU A 389 6.71 13.03 40.12
CA LEU A 389 5.52 12.50 39.46
C LEU A 389 5.05 13.52 38.45
N GLY A 390 4.78 13.11 37.21
CA GLY A 390 4.34 14.03 36.17
C GLY A 390 3.60 13.37 35.04
N PHE A 391 2.94 14.20 34.24
CA PHE A 391 2.21 13.83 33.05
C PHE A 391 2.71 14.63 31.85
N THR A 392 2.48 14.11 30.65
CA THR A 392 2.81 14.79 29.40
C THR A 392 1.71 14.48 28.40
N PHE A 393 1.24 15.51 27.71
CA PHE A 393 0.23 15.43 26.67
C PHE A 393 0.86 15.96 25.37
N GLY A 394 0.67 15.21 24.29
CA GLY A 394 0.95 15.65 22.94
C GLY A 394 -0.35 15.69 22.15
N TYR A 395 -0.48 16.67 21.26
CA TYR A 395 -1.59 16.75 20.31
C TYR A 395 -1.08 17.24 18.96
N SER A 396 -1.49 16.59 17.88
CA SER A 396 -1.16 16.96 16.51
C SER A 396 -2.44 17.00 15.68
N PHE A 397 -2.58 18.00 14.80
CA PHE A 397 -3.70 18.12 13.87
C PHE A 397 -3.26 18.67 12.52
N ILE A 398 -3.91 18.20 11.46
CA ILE A 398 -3.70 18.65 10.08
C ILE A 398 -4.72 19.75 9.77
N GLU A 399 -4.30 20.81 9.08
CA GLU A 399 -5.23 21.81 8.54
C GLU A 399 -5.74 21.35 7.17
N ASP A 400 -7.06 21.36 6.99
CA ASP A 400 -7.76 20.99 5.74
C ASP A 400 -7.60 22.04 4.63
#